data_AF-A0A8T0I1Z5-F1
#
_entry.id   AF-A0A8T0I1Z5-F1
#
_cell.length_a   1.000
_cell.length_b   1.000
_cell.length_c   1.000
_cell.angle_alpha   90.00
_cell.angle_beta   90.00
_cell.angle_gamma   90.00
#
_symmetry.space_group_name_H-M   'P 1'
#
loop_
_entity.id
_entity.type
_entity.pdbx_description
1 polymer ?
#
loop_
_entity_poly.entity_id
_entity_poly.type
_entity_poly.pdbx_seq_one_letter_code
_entity_poly.pdbx_strand_id
1 'polypeptide(L)'
;METSLRYGNGDNHLLLHAKENFLLDKSFFLQVHGKLNTHTGAAHGIAQLKRKFFPELLTSLDVGAKFDSQLKEFTYDIQGKKTLPVTDNGLLSVDLKGGYNYNPGSRKGKPRGVVELSYKVFNFTEDQDLKLKIGYNAFKQTPYLQIRENNWTLNHELNGGWNIIYDL
;
A
#
# COMPACT_ATOMS: atom_id res chain seq x y z
N MET A 1 -0.18 6.93 14.92
CA MET A 1 -0.66 5.55 14.67
C MET A 1 -1.86 5.53 13.71
N GLU A 2 -1.86 4.62 12.74
CA GLU A 2 -2.99 4.30 11.83
C GLU A 2 -3.53 2.91 12.18
N THR A 3 -4.84 2.76 12.30
CA THR A 3 -5.51 1.48 12.61
C THR A 3 -6.54 1.14 11.56
N SER A 4 -6.70 -0.14 11.23
CA SER A 4 -7.69 -0.59 10.26
C SER A 4 -8.17 -2.02 10.51
N LEU A 5 -9.43 -2.29 10.19
CA LEU A 5 -9.99 -3.62 10.03
C LEU A 5 -9.84 -4.04 8.56
N ARG A 6 -9.41 -5.28 8.31
CA ARG A 6 -9.21 -5.80 6.96
C ARG A 6 -9.88 -7.16 6.79
N TYR A 7 -10.54 -7.35 5.67
CA TYR A 7 -11.17 -8.62 5.30
C TYR A 7 -11.05 -8.85 3.79
N GLY A 8 -10.87 -10.09 3.36
CA GLY A 8 -10.79 -10.41 1.94
C GLY A 8 -10.40 -11.86 1.66
N ASN A 9 -10.37 -12.21 0.38
CA ASN A 9 -10.16 -13.59 -0.11
C ASN A 9 -8.85 -14.24 0.37
N GLY A 10 -7.82 -13.45 0.68
CA GLY A 10 -6.52 -14.00 1.10
C GLY A 10 -6.51 -14.54 2.52
N ASP A 11 -7.23 -13.88 3.42
CA ASP A 11 -7.20 -14.19 4.84
C ASP A 11 -8.44 -15.01 5.26
N ASN A 12 -9.61 -14.83 4.62
CA ASN A 12 -10.89 -15.44 5.02
C ASN A 12 -11.27 -15.21 6.51
N HIS A 13 -10.57 -14.31 7.19
CA HIS A 13 -10.84 -13.88 8.56
C HIS A 13 -10.63 -12.38 8.66
N LEU A 14 -11.29 -11.76 9.63
CA LEU A 14 -11.10 -10.34 9.94
C LEU A 14 -9.73 -10.16 10.59
N LEU A 15 -9.00 -9.14 10.14
CA LEU A 15 -7.67 -8.82 10.62
C LEU A 15 -7.66 -7.41 11.21
N LEU A 16 -7.21 -7.30 12.46
CA LEU A 16 -6.88 -6.02 13.07
C LEU A 16 -5.47 -5.64 12.63
N HIS A 17 -5.34 -4.50 11.97
CA HIS A 17 -4.07 -3.99 11.47
C HIS A 17 -3.76 -2.65 12.11
N ALA A 18 -2.57 -2.55 12.70
CA ALA A 18 -2.01 -1.30 13.20
C ALA A 18 -0.73 -0.98 12.44
N LYS A 19 -0.50 0.30 12.17
CA LYS A 19 0.68 0.78 11.47
C LYS A 19 1.14 2.09 12.08
N GLU A 20 2.43 2.20 12.32
CA GLU A 20 3.03 3.43 12.81
C GLU A 20 4.30 3.76 12.04
N ASN A 21 4.49 5.05 11.77
CA ASN A 21 5.70 5.57 11.16
C ASN A 21 6.43 6.41 12.20
N PHE A 22 7.60 5.95 12.63
CA PHE A 22 8.50 6.70 13.47
C PHE A 22 9.51 7.42 12.57
N LEU A 23 9.55 8.74 12.67
CA LEU A 23 10.58 9.55 12.02
C LEU A 23 11.86 9.44 12.85
N LEU A 24 12.91 8.86 12.27
CA LEU A 24 14.22 8.76 12.93
C LEU A 24 15.09 9.98 12.59
N ASP A 25 14.99 10.44 11.35
CA ASP A 25 15.67 11.63 10.82
C ASP A 25 14.89 12.14 9.59
N LYS A 26 15.25 13.31 9.03
CA LYS A 26 14.56 13.98 7.90
C LYS A 26 14.26 13.06 6.71
N SER A 27 15.10 12.05 6.47
CA SER A 27 14.93 11.10 5.37
C SER A 27 14.71 9.65 5.82
N PHE A 28 14.83 9.33 7.11
CA PHE A 28 14.76 7.97 7.63
C PHE A 28 13.49 7.74 8.44
N PHE A 29 12.78 6.67 8.08
CA PHE A 29 11.55 6.26 8.73
C PHE A 29 11.63 4.80 9.15
N LEU A 30 11.27 4.52 10.39
CA LEU A 30 10.96 3.18 10.85
C LEU A 30 9.45 3.00 10.80
N GLN A 31 8.98 2.11 9.93
CA GLN A 31 7.58 1.75 9.84
C GLN A 31 7.37 0.40 10.51
N VAL A 32 6.47 0.36 11.49
CA VAL A 32 6.09 -0.87 12.18
C VAL A 32 4.64 -1.19 11.84
N HIS A 33 4.36 -2.43 11.48
CA HIS A 33 3.01 -2.95 11.31
C HIS A 33 2.77 -4.07 12.31
N GLY A 34 1.60 -4.05 12.95
CA GLY A 34 1.03 -5.16 13.70
C GLY A 34 -0.17 -5.71 12.97
N LYS A 35 -0.30 -7.03 12.95
CA LYS A 35 -1.46 -7.75 12.42
C LYS A 35 -1.93 -8.74 13.49
N LEU A 36 -3.22 -8.72 13.80
CA LEU A 36 -3.85 -9.66 14.72
C LEU A 36 -5.01 -10.34 13.99
N ASN A 37 -4.93 -11.66 13.89
CA ASN A 37 -6.01 -12.49 13.37
C ASN A 37 -7.10 -12.64 14.44
N THR A 38 -8.32 -12.17 14.17
CA THR A 38 -9.40 -12.20 15.15
C THR A 38 -9.99 -13.59 15.37
N HIS A 39 -9.75 -14.54 14.46
CA HIS A 39 -10.24 -15.91 14.58
C HIS A 39 -9.31 -16.78 15.42
N THR A 40 -7.99 -16.65 15.23
CA THR A 40 -6.99 -17.50 15.91
C THR A 40 -6.26 -16.82 17.06
N GLY A 41 -6.33 -15.49 17.15
CA GLY A 41 -5.54 -14.69 18.09
C GLY A 41 -4.06 -14.57 17.71
N ALA A 42 -3.63 -15.12 16.57
CA ALA A 42 -2.25 -15.05 16.12
C ALA A 42 -1.85 -13.60 15.80
N ALA A 43 -0.72 -13.16 16.35
CA ALA A 43 -0.16 -11.83 16.14
C ALA A 43 1.15 -11.90 15.35
N HIS A 44 1.29 -11.03 14.36
CA HIS A 44 2.48 -10.92 13.52
C HIS A 44 2.89 -9.47 13.32
N GLY A 45 4.20 -9.24 13.27
CA GLY A 45 4.81 -7.93 13.15
C GLY A 45 5.66 -7.81 11.89
N ILE A 46 5.62 -6.64 11.28
CA ILE A 46 6.55 -6.27 10.21
C ILE A 46 7.24 -4.98 10.63
N ALA A 47 8.57 -4.98 10.63
CA ALA A 47 9.36 -3.78 10.84
C ALA A 47 10.10 -3.44 9.53
N GLN A 48 9.97 -2.19 9.07
CA GLN A 48 10.62 -1.72 7.86
C GLN A 48 11.38 -0.42 8.14
N LEU A 49 12.71 -0.46 7.99
CA LEU A 49 13.54 0.73 7.97
C LEU A 49 13.68 1.21 6.53
N LYS A 50 13.27 2.44 6.25
CA LYS A 50 13.32 3.02 4.90
C LYS A 50 13.92 4.42 4.90
N ARG A 51 14.70 4.69 3.87
CA ARG A 51 15.17 6.02 3.51
C ARG A 51 14.35 6.53 2.33
N LYS A 52 13.71 7.68 2.49
CA LYS A 52 13.00 8.37 1.42
C LYS A 52 13.91 9.38 0.76
N PHE A 53 13.89 9.40 -0.56
CA PHE A 53 14.52 10.39 -1.41
C PHE A 53 13.44 11.17 -2.14
N PHE A 54 13.64 12.48 -2.27
CA PHE A 54 12.71 13.40 -2.94
C PHE A 54 11.28 13.38 -2.35
N PRO A 55 11.09 13.48 -1.02
CA PRO A 55 9.75 13.35 -0.42
C PRO A 55 8.76 14.46 -0.81
N GLU A 56 9.25 15.62 -1.27
CA GLU A 56 8.46 16.82 -1.56
C GLU A 56 8.00 16.93 -3.03
N LEU A 57 8.38 15.98 -3.88
CA LEU A 57 8.07 16.02 -5.30
C LEU A 57 6.97 15.02 -5.67
N LEU A 58 6.35 15.24 -6.83
CA LEU A 58 5.56 14.23 -7.55
C LEU A 58 6.36 12.95 -7.83
N THR A 59 7.67 12.92 -7.56
CA THR A 59 8.53 11.75 -7.69
C THR A 59 9.13 11.41 -6.33
N SER A 60 9.00 10.17 -5.90
CA SER A 60 9.61 9.63 -4.68
C SER A 60 10.37 8.35 -5.00
N LEU A 61 11.48 8.15 -4.29
CA LEU A 61 12.25 6.92 -4.32
C LEU A 61 12.52 6.51 -2.88
N ASP A 62 12.13 5.30 -2.49
CA ASP A 62 12.38 4.76 -1.18
C ASP A 62 13.27 3.52 -1.28
N VAL A 63 14.24 3.41 -0.38
CA VAL A 63 15.10 2.24 -0.23
C VAL A 63 15.03 1.78 1.22
N GLY A 64 14.85 0.49 1.46
CA GLY A 64 14.70 0.01 2.82
C GLY A 64 14.95 -1.48 3.03
N ALA A 65 15.05 -1.86 4.30
CA ALA A 65 15.08 -3.24 4.75
C ALA A 65 13.81 -3.52 5.54
N LYS A 66 13.22 -4.70 5.31
CA LYS A 66 12.00 -5.17 5.96
C LYS A 66 12.27 -6.51 6.64
N PHE A 67 11.90 -6.61 7.91
CA PHE A 67 11.83 -7.84 8.67
C PHE A 67 10.38 -8.27 8.85
N ASP A 68 10.10 -9.54 8.59
CA ASP A 68 8.79 -10.16 8.81
C ASP A 68 8.88 -11.19 9.95
N SER A 69 8.18 -10.96 11.06
CA SER A 69 8.29 -11.82 12.23
C SER A 69 7.67 -13.20 12.03
N GLN A 70 6.71 -13.34 11.11
CA GLN A 70 6.03 -14.60 10.84
C GLN A 70 6.92 -15.52 10.01
N LEU A 71 7.53 -14.97 8.96
CA LEU A 71 8.45 -15.70 8.08
C LEU A 71 9.87 -15.79 8.66
N LYS A 72 10.20 -14.91 9.62
CA LYS A 72 11.56 -14.69 10.14
C LYS A 72 12.56 -14.34 9.03
N GLU A 73 12.08 -13.62 8.02
CA GLU A 73 12.86 -13.26 6.84
C GLU A 73 13.18 -11.77 6.80
N PHE A 74 14.39 -11.46 6.35
CA PHE A 74 14.79 -10.11 5.96
C PHE A 74 14.67 -9.97 4.44
N THR A 75 14.16 -8.83 3.99
CA THR A 75 14.08 -8.46 2.57
C THR A 75 14.55 -7.02 2.37
N TYR A 76 15.14 -6.74 1.22
CA TYR A 76 15.52 -5.39 0.81
C TYR A 76 14.56 -4.91 -0.27
N ASP A 77 14.12 -3.67 -0.19
CA ASP A 77 13.12 -3.11 -1.08
C ASP A 77 13.61 -1.77 -1.64
N ILE A 78 13.49 -1.61 -2.95
CA ILE A 78 13.64 -0.34 -3.65
C ILE A 78 12.32 -0.08 -4.36
N GLN A 79 11.70 1.06 -4.09
CA GLN A 79 10.44 1.45 -4.72
C GLN A 79 10.51 2.90 -5.21
N GLY A 80 10.00 3.15 -6.40
CA GLY A 80 9.85 4.48 -6.98
C GLY A 80 8.39 4.74 -7.31
N LYS A 81 7.95 5.98 -7.09
CA LYS A 81 6.64 6.45 -7.49
C LYS A 81 6.77 7.79 -8.19
N LYS A 82 6.11 7.96 -9.35
CA LYS A 82 5.90 9.24 -10.02
C LYS A 82 4.40 9.48 -10.22
N THR A 83 3.90 10.60 -9.74
CA THR A 83 2.52 11.06 -9.95
C THR A 83 2.52 12.13 -11.04
N LEU A 84 1.61 12.02 -12.00
CA LEU A 84 1.42 12.98 -13.09
C LEU A 84 0.00 13.53 -12.98
N PRO A 85 -0.20 14.81 -12.63
CA PRO A 85 -1.52 15.41 -12.69
C PRO A 85 -1.97 15.48 -14.16
N VAL A 86 -3.16 14.97 -14.46
CA VAL A 86 -3.76 15.02 -15.81
C VAL A 86 -4.60 16.29 -15.98
N THR A 87 -5.06 16.84 -14.87
CA THR A 87 -5.93 18.03 -14.81
C THR A 87 -5.31 19.05 -13.87
N ASP A 88 -5.47 20.33 -14.18
CA ASP A 88 -4.88 21.44 -13.41
C ASP A 88 -5.47 21.53 -11.98
N ASN A 89 -6.69 21.02 -11.78
CA ASN A 89 -7.34 20.94 -10.47
C ASN A 89 -6.88 19.74 -9.62
N GLY A 90 -6.03 18.85 -10.15
CA GLY A 90 -5.48 17.70 -9.43
C GLY A 90 -6.48 16.60 -9.09
N LEU A 91 -7.71 16.63 -9.65
CA LEU A 91 -8.74 15.61 -9.42
C LEU A 91 -8.41 14.32 -10.17
N LEU A 92 -7.84 14.44 -11.36
CA LEU A 92 -7.39 13.32 -12.18
C LEU A 92 -5.87 13.26 -12.20
N SER A 93 -5.32 12.11 -11.82
CA SER A 93 -3.87 11.89 -11.76
C SER A 93 -3.50 10.47 -12.19
N VAL A 94 -2.34 10.33 -12.83
CA VAL A 94 -1.73 9.03 -13.16
C VAL A 94 -0.54 8.78 -12.23
N ASP A 95 -0.55 7.66 -11.52
CA ASP A 95 0.56 7.18 -10.70
C ASP A 95 1.32 6.07 -11.44
N LEU A 96 2.60 6.29 -11.69
CA LEU A 96 3.55 5.28 -12.13
C LEU A 96 4.32 4.78 -10.91
N LYS A 97 4.23 3.48 -10.61
CA LYS A 97 4.95 2.86 -9.50
C LYS A 97 5.81 1.72 -10.02
N GLY A 98 7.06 1.68 -9.60
CA GLY A 98 8.00 0.62 -9.91
C GLY A 98 8.75 0.20 -8.67
N GLY A 99 9.29 -1.01 -8.65
CA GLY A 99 10.15 -1.41 -7.55
C GLY A 99 10.70 -2.81 -7.72
N TYR A 100 11.60 -3.16 -6.80
CA TYR A 100 12.23 -4.46 -6.75
C TYR A 100 12.44 -4.86 -5.29
N ASN A 101 11.92 -6.04 -4.93
CA ASN A 101 12.10 -6.62 -3.61
C ASN A 101 13.04 -7.81 -3.73
N TYR A 102 14.14 -7.79 -2.99
CA TYR A 102 15.14 -8.85 -2.96
C TYR A 102 15.12 -9.56 -1.61
N ASN A 103 15.02 -10.89 -1.63
CA ASN A 103 15.15 -11.73 -0.45
C ASN A 103 16.52 -12.44 -0.48
N PRO A 104 17.48 -12.06 0.39
CA PRO A 104 18.79 -12.71 0.47
C PRO A 104 18.72 -14.19 0.87
N GLY A 105 17.75 -14.58 1.70
CA GLY A 105 17.61 -15.96 2.18
C GLY A 105 17.22 -16.92 1.05
N SER A 106 16.27 -16.52 0.20
CA SER A 106 15.85 -17.33 -0.96
C SER A 106 16.63 -17.02 -2.26
N ARG A 107 17.49 -15.99 -2.24
CA ARG A 107 18.19 -15.42 -3.41
C ARG A 107 17.25 -15.08 -4.58
N LYS A 108 15.97 -14.83 -4.28
CA LYS A 108 14.94 -14.49 -5.27
C LYS A 108 14.59 -13.01 -5.18
N GLY A 109 14.46 -12.39 -6.35
CA GLY A 109 13.91 -11.05 -6.47
C GLY A 109 12.52 -11.06 -7.06
N LYS A 110 11.71 -10.07 -6.66
CA LYS A 110 10.34 -9.86 -7.13
C LYS A 110 10.23 -8.44 -7.67
N PRO A 111 10.20 -8.26 -9.00
CA PRO A 111 9.95 -6.94 -9.58
C PRO A 111 8.47 -6.55 -9.40
N ARG A 112 8.22 -5.23 -9.36
CA ARG A 112 6.89 -4.62 -9.25
C ARG A 112 6.77 -3.46 -10.22
N GLY A 113 5.58 -3.30 -10.78
CA GLY A 113 5.30 -2.32 -11.83
C GLY A 113 3.80 -2.15 -11.95
N VAL A 114 3.34 -0.93 -11.66
CA VAL A 114 1.92 -0.61 -11.59
C VAL A 114 1.71 0.76 -12.20
N VAL A 115 0.67 0.88 -13.03
CA VAL A 115 0.14 2.16 -13.51
C VAL A 115 -1.25 2.33 -12.93
N GLU A 116 -1.54 3.45 -12.29
CA GLU A 116 -2.85 3.74 -11.71
C GLU A 116 -3.40 5.07 -12.23
N LEU A 117 -4.63 5.05 -12.75
CA LEU A 117 -5.44 6.25 -12.94
C LEU A 117 -6.27 6.47 -11.68
N SER A 118 -6.15 7.64 -11.06
CA SER A 118 -6.96 8.03 -9.89
C SER A 118 -7.82 9.23 -10.23
N TYR A 119 -9.11 9.14 -9.88
CA TYR A 119 -10.10 10.20 -10.02
C TYR A 119 -10.73 10.48 -8.64
N LYS A 120 -10.71 11.75 -8.23
CA LYS A 120 -11.31 12.21 -6.98
C LYS A 120 -12.57 13.01 -7.27
N VAL A 121 -13.64 12.70 -6.56
CA VAL A 121 -14.92 13.43 -6.57
C VAL A 121 -15.12 13.97 -5.16
N PHE A 122 -15.08 15.28 -5.02
CA PHE A 122 -15.35 15.96 -3.76
C PHE A 122 -16.85 16.13 -3.55
N ASN A 123 -17.32 16.05 -2.31
CA ASN A 123 -18.73 16.21 -1.94
C ASN A 123 -19.67 15.32 -2.76
N PHE A 124 -19.34 14.02 -2.89
CA PHE A 124 -20.22 13.05 -3.54
C PHE A 124 -21.55 12.91 -2.76
N THR A 125 -21.46 13.00 -1.44
CA THR A 125 -22.55 13.23 -0.48
C THR A 125 -22.05 14.29 0.51
N GLU A 126 -22.94 14.94 1.26
CA GLU A 126 -22.55 15.96 2.25
C GLU A 126 -21.47 15.41 3.19
N ASP A 127 -20.32 16.09 3.26
CA ASP A 127 -19.11 15.69 3.99
C ASP A 127 -18.50 14.32 3.60
N GLN A 128 -18.74 13.86 2.36
CA GLN A 128 -18.17 12.62 1.84
C GLN A 128 -17.40 12.81 0.53
N ASP A 129 -16.14 12.35 0.55
CA ASP A 129 -15.26 12.33 -0.62
C ASP A 129 -15.14 10.92 -1.19
N LEU A 130 -15.29 10.82 -2.51
CA LEU A 130 -15.14 9.58 -3.25
C LEU A 130 -13.84 9.59 -4.05
N LYS A 131 -13.07 8.51 -3.93
CA LYS A 131 -11.90 8.26 -4.77
C LYS A 131 -12.07 6.96 -5.54
N LEU A 132 -12.10 7.09 -6.86
CA LEU A 132 -12.06 5.99 -7.80
C LEU A 132 -10.64 5.80 -8.31
N LYS A 133 -10.21 4.56 -8.43
CA LYS A 133 -8.90 4.24 -9.00
C LYS A 133 -9.00 2.98 -9.85
N ILE A 134 -8.44 3.05 -11.04
CA ILE A 134 -8.23 1.92 -11.94
C ILE A 134 -6.73 1.73 -12.08
N GLY A 135 -6.24 0.53 -11.83
CA GLY A 135 -4.82 0.22 -11.92
C GLY A 135 -4.55 -1.01 -12.76
N TYR A 136 -3.34 -1.10 -13.29
CA TYR A 136 -2.84 -2.27 -14.00
C TYR A 136 -1.49 -2.68 -13.42
N ASN A 137 -1.38 -3.93 -13.00
CA ASN A 137 -0.12 -4.52 -12.56
C ASN A 137 0.57 -5.22 -13.75
N ALA A 138 1.67 -4.66 -14.23
CA ALA A 138 2.37 -5.13 -15.43
C ALA A 138 2.99 -6.53 -15.25
N PHE A 139 3.34 -6.91 -14.02
CA PHE A 139 3.98 -8.21 -13.75
C PHE A 139 2.96 -9.32 -13.47
N LYS A 140 1.84 -9.00 -12.82
CA LYS A 140 0.70 -9.92 -12.69
C LYS A 140 -0.18 -9.95 -13.94
N GLN A 141 0.03 -9.03 -14.89
CA GLN A 141 -0.82 -8.79 -16.05
C GLN A 141 -2.31 -8.65 -15.70
N THR A 142 -2.61 -8.12 -14.51
CA THR A 142 -3.97 -8.08 -13.96
C THR A 142 -4.35 -6.63 -13.66
N PRO A 143 -5.44 -6.12 -14.25
CA PRO A 143 -6.03 -4.86 -13.83
C PRO A 143 -6.84 -5.02 -12.54
N TYR A 144 -7.00 -3.91 -11.83
CA TYR A 144 -7.77 -3.83 -10.59
C TYR A 144 -8.48 -2.50 -10.48
N LEU A 145 -9.53 -2.51 -9.67
CA LEU A 145 -10.35 -1.37 -9.33
C LEU A 145 -10.32 -1.15 -7.82
N GLN A 146 -10.28 0.10 -7.43
CA GLN A 146 -10.39 0.51 -6.03
C GLN A 146 -11.40 1.64 -5.91
N ILE A 147 -12.32 1.46 -4.96
CA ILE A 147 -13.27 2.47 -4.51
C ILE A 147 -12.90 2.81 -3.07
N ARG A 148 -12.74 4.10 -2.76
CA ARG A 148 -12.53 4.58 -1.40
C ARG A 148 -13.48 5.71 -1.11
N GLU A 149 -14.15 5.61 0.03
CA GLU A 149 -15.04 6.63 0.55
C GLU A 149 -14.77 6.78 2.04
N ASN A 150 -14.46 8.00 2.48
CA ASN A 150 -14.09 8.34 3.86
C ASN A 150 -13.16 7.29 4.50
N ASN A 151 -13.73 6.42 5.35
CA ASN A 151 -13.02 5.45 6.17
C ASN A 151 -13.03 4.02 5.62
N TRP A 152 -13.58 3.76 4.43
CA TRP A 152 -13.54 2.41 3.86
C TRP A 152 -12.98 2.39 2.44
N THR A 153 -12.32 1.28 2.11
CA THR A 153 -11.74 1.02 0.79
C THR A 153 -12.09 -0.39 0.35
N LEU A 154 -12.67 -0.53 -0.83
CA LEU A 154 -12.84 -1.81 -1.53
C LEU A 154 -11.80 -1.90 -2.65
N ASN A 155 -11.04 -2.99 -2.66
CA ASN A 155 -10.15 -3.36 -3.76
C ASN A 155 -10.66 -4.62 -4.44
N HIS A 156 -10.65 -4.64 -5.77
CA HIS A 156 -11.02 -5.79 -6.58
C HIS A 156 -10.07 -5.95 -7.77
N GLU A 157 -9.36 -7.08 -7.84
CA GLU A 157 -8.53 -7.53 -8.96
C GLU A 157 -9.41 -8.35 -9.94
N LEU A 158 -9.23 -8.19 -11.26
CA LEU A 158 -10.03 -8.94 -12.25
C LEU A 158 -9.81 -10.46 -12.22
N ASN A 159 -8.73 -10.92 -11.58
CA ASN A 159 -8.48 -12.35 -11.34
C ASN A 159 -9.30 -12.94 -10.17
N GLY A 160 -10.23 -12.16 -9.59
CA GLY A 160 -11.11 -12.58 -8.50
C GLY A 160 -10.58 -12.26 -7.09
N GLY A 161 -9.39 -11.68 -6.95
CA GLY A 161 -8.89 -11.21 -5.66
C GLY A 161 -9.63 -9.96 -5.19
N TRP A 162 -10.12 -9.92 -3.95
CA TRP A 162 -10.71 -8.70 -3.39
C TRP A 162 -10.40 -8.55 -1.90
N ASN A 163 -10.44 -7.31 -1.41
CA ASN A 163 -10.40 -7.00 0.01
C ASN A 163 -11.15 -5.70 0.34
N ILE A 164 -11.58 -5.60 1.58
CA ILE A 164 -12.19 -4.42 2.19
C ILE A 164 -11.29 -4.00 3.36
N ILE A 165 -11.04 -2.70 3.46
CA ILE A 165 -10.30 -2.07 4.54
C ILE A 165 -11.21 -1.02 5.15
N TYR A 166 -11.36 -1.02 6.47
CA TYR A 166 -12.04 0.01 7.24
C TYR A 166 -11.04 0.68 8.19
N ASP A 167 -10.74 1.95 7.97
CA ASP A 167 -9.84 2.77 8.78
C ASP A 167 -10.56 3.16 10.09
N LEU A 168 -9.89 2.93 11.23
CA LEU A 168 -10.37 3.19 12.60
C LEU A 168 -9.77 4.46 13.18
#